data_AF-A0ABD6ESE6-F1
#
_entry.id   AF-A0ABD6ESE6-F1
#
_cell.length_a   1.000
_cell.length_b   1.000
_cell.length_c   1.000
_cell.angle_alpha   90.00
_cell.angle_beta   90.00
_cell.angle_gamma   90.00
#
_symmetry.space_group_name_H-M   'P 1'
#
loop_
_entity.id
_entity.type
_entity.pdbx_description
1 polymer ?
#
loop_
_entity_poly.entity_id
_entity_poly.type
_entity_poly.pdbx_seq_one_letter_code
_entity_poly.pdbx_strand_id
1 'polypeptide(L)' 'MPFKEKNRSDLEIVQDQRHRAYAYPRKMNITLDCQSTVDSMMTFFYQRRPNIKEVLTLPWFIRNQPST' A
#
# COMPACT_ATOMS: atom_id res chain seq x y z
N MET A 1 4.81 6.63 -7.79
CA MET A 1 4.31 7.12 -9.08
C MET A 1 3.93 8.58 -8.99
N PRO A 2 4.56 9.49 -9.76
CA PRO A 2 3.91 10.75 -10.07
C PRO A 2 2.66 10.46 -10.90
N PHE A 3 1.52 11.01 -10.50
CA PHE A 3 0.26 10.88 -11.24
C PHE A 3 0.41 11.56 -12.61
N LYS A 4 0.51 10.77 -13.68
CA LYS A 4 0.47 11.24 -15.07
C LYS A 4 -0.95 11.05 -15.56
N GLU A 5 -1.75 12.11 -15.48
CA GLU A 5 -3.17 12.12 -15.78
C GLU A 5 -3.49 11.87 -17.28
N LYS A 6 -2.48 11.94 -18.16
CA LYS A 6 -2.63 11.69 -19.60
C LYS A 6 -1.44 10.86 -20.11
N ASN A 7 -1.72 9.77 -20.82
CA ASN A 7 -0.79 8.91 -21.57
C ASN A 7 -0.07 7.78 -20.80
N ARG A 8 -0.80 6.96 -20.05
CA ARG A 8 -0.31 5.62 -19.67
C ARG A 8 -1.22 4.57 -20.27
N SER A 9 -0.64 3.58 -20.93
CA SER A 9 -1.37 2.39 -21.37
C SER A 9 -1.75 1.51 -20.19
N ASP A 10 -2.80 0.71 -20.34
CA ASP A 10 -3.22 -0.27 -19.33
C ASP A 10 -2.08 -1.26 -19.00
N LEU A 11 -1.28 -1.63 -20.00
CA LEU A 11 -0.11 -2.49 -19.81
C LEU A 11 0.92 -1.85 -18.87
N GLU A 12 1.22 -0.57 -19.02
CA GLU A 12 2.13 0.15 -18.12
C GLU A 12 1.57 0.24 -16.70
N ILE A 13 0.26 0.46 -16.55
CA ILE A 13 -0.40 0.51 -15.24
C ILE A 13 -0.30 -0.85 -14.54
N VAL A 14 -0.60 -1.93 -15.25
CA VAL A 14 -0.52 -3.30 -14.72
C VAL A 14 0.92 -3.66 -14.34
N GLN A 15 1.90 -3.29 -15.17
CA GLN A 15 3.31 -3.54 -14.87
C GLN A 15 3.78 -2.76 -13.64
N ASP A 16 3.38 -1.50 -13.51
CA ASP A 16 3.72 -0.71 -12.33
C ASP A 16 3.09 -1.27 -11.04
N GLN A 17 1.85 -1.74 -11.10
CA GLN A 17 1.20 -2.42 -9.98
C GLN A 17 1.94 -3.72 -9.62
N ARG A 18 2.33 -4.50 -10.63
CA ARG A 18 3.09 -5.75 -10.46
C ARG A 18 4.44 -5.52 -9.79
N HIS A 19 5.13 -4.43 -10.15
CA HIS A 19 6.45 -4.07 -9.60
C HIS A 19 6.37 -3.15 -8.37
N ARG A 20 5.16 -2.85 -7.86
CA ARG A 20 4.96 -1.92 -6.74
C ARG A 20 5.65 -0.56 -6.97
N ALA A 21 5.55 0.00 -8.18
CA ALA A 21 6.20 1.26 -8.56
C ALA A 21 5.56 2.53 -7.93
N TYR A 22 4.76 2.37 -6.87
CA TYR A 22 4.29 3.48 -6.07
C TYR A 22 5.42 4.01 -5.17
N ALA A 23 5.31 5.27 -4.77
CA ALA A 23 6.32 5.90 -3.93
C ALA A 23 5.60 6.84 -2.97
N TYR A 24 6.02 6.82 -1.71
CA TYR A 24 5.53 7.74 -0.70
C TYR A 24 6.26 9.08 -0.83
N PRO A 25 5.56 10.18 -1.16
CA PRO A 25 6.21 11.48 -1.25
C PRO A 25 6.76 11.89 0.12
N ARG A 26 7.99 12.43 0.17
CA ARG A 26 8.61 12.89 1.44
C ARG A 26 7.80 13.98 2.17
N LYS A 27 6.96 14.71 1.42
CA LYS A 27 6.06 15.74 1.97
C LYS A 27 4.85 15.13 2.70
N MET A 28 4.59 13.84 2.49
CA MET A 28 3.53 13.10 3.17
C MET A 28 4.12 12.58 4.48
N ASN A 29 3.70 13.18 5.60
CA ASN A 29 4.17 12.81 6.94
C ASN A 29 3.51 11.49 7.39
N ILE A 30 3.91 10.38 6.79
CA ILE A 30 3.42 9.03 7.11
C ILE A 30 4.48 8.22 7.84
N THR A 31 4.10 7.57 8.93
CA THR A 31 5.03 6.76 9.72
C THR A 31 5.41 5.48 8.97
N LEU A 32 6.51 4.85 9.40
CA LEU A 32 6.95 3.57 8.86
C LEU A 32 5.89 2.47 9.03
N ASP A 33 5.19 2.44 10.17
CA ASP A 33 4.11 1.48 10.42
C ASP A 33 2.97 1.64 9.40
N CYS A 34 2.67 2.88 9.00
CA CYS A 34 1.67 3.17 7.97
C CYS A 34 2.11 2.59 6.63
N GLN A 35 3.35 2.91 6.23
CA GLN A 35 3.94 2.49 4.97
C GLN A 35 3.95 0.96 4.88
N SER A 36 4.49 0.28 5.90
CA SER A 36 4.53 -1.18 5.97
C SER A 36 3.13 -1.82 5.90
N THR A 37 2.12 -1.20 6.51
CA THR A 37 0.74 -1.69 6.47
C THR A 37 0.16 -1.57 5.06
N VAL A 38 0.34 -0.42 4.41
CA VAL A 38 -0.10 -0.19 3.02
C VAL A 38 0.65 -1.12 2.06
N ASP A 39 1.96 -1.29 2.21
CA ASP A 39 2.80 -2.17 1.38
C ASP A 39 2.32 -3.62 1.41
N SER A 40 1.88 -4.09 2.59
CA SER A 40 1.34 -5.44 2.79
C SER A 40 0.02 -5.63 2.03
N MET A 41 -0.84 -4.61 2.02
CA MET A 41 -2.13 -4.62 1.34
C MET A 41 -2.03 -4.39 -0.17
N MET A 42 -1.09 -3.55 -0.62
CA MET A 42 -0.80 -3.22 -2.02
C MET A 42 0.03 -4.31 -2.71
N THR A 43 -0.51 -5.53 -2.65
CA THR A 43 0.07 -6.73 -3.28
C THR A 43 -0.69 -7.09 -4.55
N PHE A 44 0.07 -7.33 -5.63
CA PHE A 44 -0.47 -7.68 -6.94
C PHE A 44 -1.11 -9.07 -6.95
N PHE A 45 -0.45 -10.07 -6.37
CA PHE A 45 -1.00 -11.42 -6.24
C PHE A 45 -2.02 -11.49 -5.11
N TYR A 46 -3.30 -11.68 -5.46
CA TYR A 46 -4.40 -11.68 -4.49
C TYR A 46 -4.20 -12.68 -3.35
N GLN A 47 -3.60 -13.84 -3.62
CA GLN A 47 -3.32 -14.91 -2.64
C GLN A 47 -2.35 -14.49 -1.54
N ARG A 48 -1.55 -13.45 -1.78
CA ARG A 48 -0.58 -12.91 -0.82
C ARG A 48 -1.11 -11.67 -0.08
N ARG A 49 -2.31 -11.20 -0.43
CA ARG A 49 -2.93 -10.05 0.23
C ARG A 49 -3.55 -10.52 1.55
N PRO A 50 -3.30 -9.83 2.67
CA PRO A 50 -3.92 -10.19 3.93
C PRO A 50 -5.45 -10.05 3.83
N ASN A 51 -6.16 -10.99 4.43
CA ASN A 51 -7.60 -10.86 4.65
C ASN A 51 -7.90 -9.86 5.76
N ILE A 52 -9.18 -9.52 5.94
CA ILE A 52 -9.59 -8.48 6.88
C ILE A 52 -9.17 -8.74 8.32
N LYS A 53 -9.10 -10.01 8.76
CA LYS A 53 -8.65 -10.36 10.12
C LYS A 53 -7.14 -10.19 10.27
N GLU A 54 -6.38 -10.54 9.24
CA GLU A 54 -4.93 -10.37 9.19
C GLU A 54 -4.54 -8.89 9.10
N VAL A 55 -5.35 -8.03 8.47
CA VAL A 55 -5.10 -6.59 8.44
C VAL A 55 -5.07 -5.98 9.84
N LEU A 56 -5.90 -6.49 10.77
CA LEU A 56 -5.95 -5.99 12.15
C LEU A 56 -4.66 -6.27 12.95
N THR A 57 -3.82 -7.21 12.47
CA THR A 57 -2.52 -7.51 13.09
C THR A 57 -1.36 -6.76 12.43
N LEU A 58 -1.63 -5.86 11.49
CA LEU A 58 -0.60 -5.03 10.88
C LEU A 58 -0.18 -3.87 11.82
N PRO A 59 1.08 -3.40 11.71
CA PRO A 59 1.67 -2.47 12.69
C PRO A 59 0.85 -1.21 12.95
N TRP A 60 0.28 -0.60 11.90
CA TRP A 60 -0.51 0.62 12.06
C TRP A 60 -1.81 0.37 12.84
N PHE A 61 -2.47 -0.76 12.60
CA PHE A 61 -3.71 -1.09 13.30
C PHE A 61 -3.45 -1.45 14.76
N ILE A 62 -2.41 -2.24 15.04
CA ILE A 62 -2.00 -2.58 16.42
C ILE A 62 -1.71 -1.31 17.22
N ARG A 63 -0.92 -0.38 16.65
CA ARG A 63 -0.51 0.85 17.35
C ARG A 63 -1.67 1.79 17.64
N ASN A 64 -2.69 1.82 16.78
CA ASN A 64 -3.81 2.75 16.88
C ASN A 64 -5.10 2.05 17.34
N GLN A 65 -5.01 0.89 17.98
CA GLN A 65 -6.20 0.29 18.60
C GLN A 65 -6.72 1.21 19.70
N PRO A 66 -8.04 1.48 19.76
CA PRO A 66 -8.60 2.21 20.87
C PRO A 66 -8.36 1.43 22.16
N SER A 67 -7.91 2.13 23.20
CA SER A 67 -7.84 1.58 24.54
C SER A 67 -9.25 1.15 24.97
N THR A 68 -9.44 -0.15 25.19
CA THR A 68 -10.66 -0.72 25.77
C THR A 68 -10.80 -0.36 27.23
#